data_AF-A0A1I4IFN3-F1
#
_entry.id   AF-A0A1I4IFN3-F1
#
_cell.length_a   1.000
_cell.length_b   1.000
_cell.length_c   1.000
_cell.angle_alpha   90.00
_cell.angle_beta   90.00
_cell.angle_gamma   90.00
#
_symmetry.space_group_name_H-M   'P 1'
#
loop_
_entity.id
_entity.type
_entity.pdbx_description
1 polymer ?
#
loop_
_entity_poly.entity_id
_entity_poly.type
_entity_poly.pdbx_seq_one_letter_code
_entity_poly.pdbx_strand_id
1 'polypeptide(L)'
;MSTNQMEQFKILKNEITRFMMAYKFALDAFDTKLEILKEEFQFLHDYNPIEHTKSRLKSPESIMRKMYKKGFGISLPSIKDNIRDIAGMRITCSFINDIYRISDMLQSQSDLTLLEVKDYIRNPKPNGYRSLHLLIEIPVYMSDRQEQVCVEVQIRTIAMDFWASLEHKIFYKYNQAVPTRLLQELKTAADSATALDLQMERLHKEITEIKEDQVHDTEGDMNQIRVSNQQFQLPEALLRLMGGS
;
A
#
# COMPACT_ATOMS: atom_id res chain seq x y z
N MET A 1 -27.39 -29.40 20.55
CA MET A 1 -26.49 -29.81 19.45
C MET A 1 -25.87 -31.15 19.84
N SER A 2 -25.79 -32.12 18.92
CA SER A 2 -25.12 -33.39 19.22
C SER A 2 -23.60 -33.18 19.36
N THR A 3 -22.90 -34.03 20.11
CA THR A 3 -21.44 -33.94 20.32
C THR A 3 -20.67 -33.88 19.00
N ASN A 4 -21.16 -34.58 17.97
CA ASN A 4 -20.59 -34.58 16.61
C ASN A 4 -20.76 -33.21 15.89
N GLN A 5 -21.93 -32.58 16.00
CA GLN A 5 -22.16 -31.24 15.43
C GLN A 5 -21.27 -30.18 16.08
N MET A 6 -21.05 -30.29 17.39
CA MET A 6 -20.21 -29.34 18.12
C MET A 6 -18.73 -29.46 17.74
N GLU A 7 -18.27 -30.68 17.44
CA GLU A 7 -16.91 -30.93 16.99
C GLU A 7 -16.68 -30.44 15.55
N GLN A 8 -17.63 -30.71 14.64
CA GLN A 8 -17.60 -30.18 13.27
C GLN A 8 -17.58 -28.64 13.25
N PHE A 9 -18.34 -27.99 14.12
CA PHE A 9 -18.34 -26.54 14.24
C PHE A 9 -16.99 -25.99 14.69
N LYS A 10 -16.32 -26.64 15.66
CA LYS A 10 -14.98 -26.24 16.09
C LYS A 10 -13.96 -26.35 14.97
N ILE A 11 -13.99 -27.45 14.20
CA ILE A 11 -13.09 -27.66 13.06
C ILE A 11 -13.26 -26.52 12.05
N LEU A 12 -14.50 -26.26 11.62
CA LEU A 12 -14.80 -25.20 10.66
C LEU A 12 -14.38 -23.81 11.18
N LYS A 13 -14.64 -23.52 12.46
CA LYS A 13 -14.21 -22.27 13.10
C LYS A 13 -12.69 -22.13 13.05
N ASN A 14 -11.95 -23.19 13.34
CA ASN A 14 -10.49 -23.18 13.32
C ASN A 14 -9.95 -23.00 11.91
N GLU A 15 -10.54 -23.65 10.91
CA GLU A 15 -10.17 -23.48 9.49
C GLU A 15 -10.35 -22.03 9.02
N ILE A 16 -11.53 -21.44 9.30
CA ILE A 16 -11.80 -20.04 8.95
C ILE A 16 -10.84 -19.11 9.69
N THR A 17 -10.57 -19.38 10.97
CA THR A 17 -9.64 -18.56 11.76
C THR A 17 -8.23 -18.61 11.16
N ARG A 18 -7.71 -19.80 10.88
CA ARG A 18 -6.38 -19.98 10.24
C ARG A 18 -6.32 -19.33 8.86
N PHE A 19 -7.39 -19.44 8.08
CA PHE A 19 -7.51 -18.77 6.78
C PHE A 19 -7.39 -17.26 6.92
N MET A 20 -8.19 -16.64 7.81
CA MET A 20 -8.14 -15.19 8.03
C MET A 20 -6.81 -14.72 8.62
N MET A 21 -6.19 -15.52 9.50
CA MET A 21 -4.88 -15.22 10.08
C MET A 21 -3.78 -15.15 9.02
N ALA A 22 -3.81 -16.00 8.00
CA ALA A 22 -2.82 -15.95 6.91
C ALA A 22 -2.81 -14.57 6.23
N TYR A 23 -3.99 -13.99 5.95
CA TYR A 23 -4.11 -12.64 5.39
C TYR A 23 -3.73 -11.54 6.38
N LYS A 24 -4.00 -11.71 7.67
CA LYS A 24 -3.52 -10.77 8.70
C LYS A 24 -1.99 -10.75 8.74
N PHE A 25 -1.35 -11.93 8.77
CA PHE A 25 0.11 -12.02 8.82
C PHE A 25 0.78 -11.52 7.53
N ALA A 26 0.14 -11.71 6.38
CA ALA A 26 0.56 -11.07 5.14
C ALA A 26 0.58 -9.54 5.27
N LEU A 27 -0.46 -8.94 5.87
CA LEU A 27 -0.50 -7.50 6.13
C LEU A 27 0.57 -7.06 7.13
N ASP A 28 0.75 -7.79 8.24
CA ASP A 28 1.77 -7.44 9.26
C ASP A 28 3.19 -7.47 8.65
N ALA A 29 3.49 -8.46 7.82
CA ALA A 29 4.77 -8.56 7.11
C ALA A 29 4.95 -7.42 6.10
N PHE A 30 3.89 -7.04 5.39
CA PHE A 30 3.91 -5.92 4.45
C PHE A 30 4.09 -4.57 5.18
N ASP A 31 3.38 -4.36 6.29
CA ASP A 31 3.51 -3.17 7.14
C ASP A 31 4.96 -3.04 7.63
N THR A 32 5.58 -4.14 8.08
CA THR A 32 7.00 -4.13 8.51
C THR A 32 7.95 -3.72 7.39
N LYS A 33 7.75 -4.25 6.17
CA LYS A 33 8.55 -3.86 4.99
C LYS A 33 8.42 -2.37 4.65
N LEU A 34 7.21 -1.83 4.75
CA LEU A 34 6.95 -0.41 4.48
C LEU A 34 7.55 0.50 5.55
N GLU A 35 7.50 0.12 6.83
CA GLU A 35 8.16 0.90 7.89
C GLU A 35 9.68 0.90 7.73
N ILE A 36 10.30 -0.20 7.31
CA ILE A 36 11.74 -0.24 6.98
C ILE A 36 12.07 0.77 5.87
N LEU A 37 11.29 0.79 4.79
CA LEU A 37 11.48 1.77 3.70
C LEU A 37 11.32 3.20 4.22
N LYS A 38 10.30 3.48 5.04
CA LYS A 38 10.07 4.81 5.62
C LYS A 38 11.23 5.27 6.49
N GLU A 39 11.77 4.40 7.33
CA GLU A 39 12.94 4.70 8.16
C GLU A 39 14.17 4.96 7.29
N GLU A 40 14.46 4.09 6.32
CA GLU A 40 15.58 4.26 5.39
C GLU A 40 15.52 5.60 4.64
N PHE A 41 14.33 5.98 4.14
CA PHE A 41 14.14 7.28 3.50
C PHE A 41 14.41 8.45 4.43
N GLN A 42 13.94 8.38 5.69
CA GLN A 42 14.14 9.44 6.67
C GLN A 42 15.63 9.66 7.01
N PHE A 43 16.45 8.61 6.94
CA PHE A 43 17.89 8.70 7.24
C PHE A 43 18.76 9.04 6.03
N LEU A 44 18.38 8.62 4.83
CA LEU A 44 19.22 8.71 3.63
C LEU A 44 18.79 9.78 2.63
N HIS A 45 17.59 10.34 2.77
CA HIS A 45 17.03 11.29 1.80
C HIS A 45 16.45 12.54 2.49
N ASP A 46 16.37 13.62 1.73
CA ASP A 46 15.85 14.91 2.22
C ASP A 46 14.34 14.89 2.52
N TYR A 47 13.60 13.91 2.00
CA TYR A 47 12.17 13.74 2.25
C TYR A 47 11.72 12.27 2.21
N ASN A 48 10.60 11.98 2.88
CA ASN A 48 9.99 10.65 2.89
C ASN A 48 8.83 10.58 1.87
N PRO A 49 8.89 9.68 0.86
CA PRO A 49 7.84 9.53 -0.13
C PRO A 49 6.53 8.92 0.41
N ILE A 50 6.55 8.30 1.61
CA ILE A 50 5.38 7.68 2.23
C ILE A 50 4.92 8.52 3.43
N GLU A 51 3.73 9.09 3.33
CA GLU A 51 3.09 9.88 4.38
C GLU A 51 2.46 8.99 5.45
N HIS A 52 1.66 8.01 5.02
CA HIS A 52 1.05 7.05 5.92
C HIS A 52 0.59 5.78 5.19
N THR A 53 0.51 4.70 5.96
CA THR A 53 0.01 3.40 5.52
C THR A 53 -1.26 3.04 6.28
N LYS A 54 -2.17 2.29 5.65
CA LYS A 54 -3.37 1.74 6.29
C LYS A 54 -3.61 0.33 5.78
N SER A 55 -3.56 -0.65 6.68
CA SER A 55 -3.95 -2.01 6.39
C SER A 55 -5.42 -2.28 6.75
N ARG A 56 -6.07 -3.15 5.98
CA ARG A 56 -7.46 -3.56 6.19
C ARG A 56 -7.63 -5.02 5.83
N LEU A 57 -8.18 -5.79 6.76
CA LEU A 57 -8.67 -7.14 6.51
C LEU A 57 -10.16 -7.12 6.18
N LYS A 58 -10.56 -7.78 5.09
CA LYS A 58 -11.97 -7.89 4.68
C LYS A 58 -12.73 -8.79 5.64
N SER A 59 -13.93 -8.39 6.08
CA SER A 59 -14.73 -9.24 6.96
C SER A 59 -15.25 -10.50 6.24
N PRO A 60 -15.39 -11.64 6.95
CA PRO A 60 -15.96 -12.86 6.35
C PRO A 60 -17.30 -12.62 5.66
N GLU A 61 -18.18 -11.83 6.27
CA GLU A 61 -19.46 -11.45 5.68
C GLU A 61 -19.30 -10.72 4.34
N SER A 62 -18.33 -9.78 4.25
CA SER A 62 -18.03 -9.06 3.01
C SER A 62 -17.42 -9.96 1.93
N ILE A 63 -16.63 -10.97 2.34
CA ILE A 63 -16.08 -12.00 1.45
C ILE A 63 -17.25 -12.79 0.86
N MET A 64 -18.15 -13.31 1.72
CA MET A 64 -19.30 -14.09 1.30
C MET A 64 -20.21 -13.31 0.35
N ARG A 65 -20.54 -12.04 0.67
CA ARG A 65 -21.33 -11.19 -0.25
C ARG A 65 -20.68 -11.06 -1.62
N LYS A 66 -19.35 -10.96 -1.69
CA LYS A 66 -18.61 -10.85 -2.95
C LYS A 66 -18.61 -12.18 -3.73
N MET A 67 -18.50 -13.31 -3.05
CA MET A 67 -18.65 -14.65 -3.65
C MET A 67 -20.04 -14.83 -4.26
N TYR A 68 -21.11 -14.54 -3.50
CA TYR A 68 -22.49 -14.62 -3.98
C TYR A 68 -22.73 -13.69 -5.17
N LYS A 69 -22.31 -12.42 -5.09
CA LYS A 69 -22.48 -11.45 -6.18
C LYS A 69 -21.78 -11.89 -7.49
N LYS A 70 -20.69 -12.63 -7.38
CA LYS A 70 -19.93 -13.13 -8.54
C LYS A 70 -20.31 -14.55 -8.96
N GLY A 71 -21.22 -15.22 -8.23
CA GLY A 71 -21.66 -16.58 -8.55
C GLY A 71 -20.59 -17.67 -8.33
N PHE A 72 -19.64 -17.45 -7.42
CA PHE A 72 -18.59 -18.42 -7.13
C PHE A 72 -18.99 -19.45 -6.07
N GLY A 73 -18.40 -20.64 -6.14
CA GLY A 73 -18.63 -21.71 -5.17
C GLY A 73 -18.14 -21.35 -3.76
N ILE A 74 -18.84 -21.81 -2.73
CA ILE A 74 -18.50 -21.50 -1.34
C ILE A 74 -17.52 -22.55 -0.80
N SER A 75 -16.23 -22.26 -0.89
CA SER A 75 -15.17 -23.03 -0.25
C SER A 75 -13.95 -22.13 0.00
N LEU A 76 -13.10 -22.46 0.99
CA LEU A 76 -11.88 -21.69 1.26
C LEU A 76 -10.94 -21.62 0.03
N PRO A 77 -10.70 -22.70 -0.73
CA PRO A 77 -9.93 -22.63 -1.98
C PRO A 77 -10.59 -21.69 -2.99
N SER A 78 -11.90 -21.80 -3.21
CA SER A 78 -12.60 -20.94 -4.16
C SER A 78 -12.56 -19.47 -3.74
N ILE A 79 -12.60 -19.17 -2.44
CA ILE A 79 -12.43 -17.79 -1.94
C ILE A 79 -11.03 -17.28 -2.26
N LYS A 80 -9.99 -18.07 -1.96
CA LYS A 80 -8.57 -17.72 -2.19
C LYS A 80 -8.30 -17.39 -3.66
N ASP A 81 -8.83 -18.21 -4.57
CA ASP A 81 -8.54 -18.05 -6.01
C ASP A 81 -9.23 -16.83 -6.64
N ASN A 82 -10.39 -16.45 -6.08
CA ASN A 82 -11.31 -15.50 -6.74
C ASN A 82 -11.42 -14.13 -6.04
N ILE A 83 -11.06 -14.02 -4.77
CA ILE A 83 -11.16 -12.80 -3.98
C ILE A 83 -9.76 -12.28 -3.64
N ARG A 84 -9.24 -11.39 -4.47
CA ARG A 84 -7.87 -10.85 -4.38
C ARG A 84 -7.71 -9.70 -3.36
N ASP A 85 -8.80 -9.13 -2.88
CA ASP A 85 -8.85 -7.99 -1.94
C ASP A 85 -9.23 -8.39 -0.51
N ILE A 86 -8.81 -9.59 -0.06
CA ILE A 86 -9.03 -10.03 1.33
C ILE A 86 -8.10 -9.25 2.27
N ALA A 87 -6.82 -9.20 1.93
CA ALA A 87 -5.84 -8.30 2.51
C ALA A 87 -5.72 -7.06 1.61
N GLY A 88 -6.05 -5.89 2.15
CA GLY A 88 -5.88 -4.61 1.45
C GLY A 88 -4.87 -3.73 2.19
N MET A 89 -3.86 -3.25 1.47
CA MET A 89 -2.90 -2.27 1.92
C MET A 89 -3.13 -0.96 1.19
N ARG A 90 -3.11 0.17 1.90
CA ARG A 90 -3.11 1.49 1.29
C ARG A 90 -1.84 2.22 1.68
N ILE A 91 -1.15 2.76 0.67
CA ILE A 91 0.03 3.59 0.83
C ILE A 91 -0.34 4.97 0.30
N THR A 92 -0.23 5.98 1.16
CA THR A 92 -0.42 7.38 0.77
C THR A 92 0.94 8.05 0.65
N CYS A 93 1.21 8.60 -0.52
CA CYS A 93 2.44 9.30 -0.89
C CYS A 93 2.21 10.80 -1.00
N SER A 94 3.31 11.57 -0.97
CA SER A 94 3.28 13.02 -1.13
C SER A 94 3.02 13.41 -2.58
N PHE A 95 3.74 12.80 -3.53
CA PHE A 95 3.64 13.12 -4.97
C PHE A 95 3.25 11.93 -5.84
N ILE A 96 2.94 12.21 -7.12
CA ILE A 96 2.57 11.17 -8.09
C ILE A 96 3.80 10.33 -8.46
N ASN A 97 4.97 10.93 -8.61
CA ASN A 97 6.23 10.24 -8.89
C ASN A 97 6.61 9.27 -7.76
N ASP A 98 6.34 9.63 -6.50
CA ASP A 98 6.56 8.76 -5.35
C ASP A 98 5.73 7.48 -5.44
N ILE A 99 4.53 7.54 -6.02
CA ILE A 99 3.67 6.36 -6.22
C ILE A 99 4.39 5.32 -7.08
N TYR A 100 4.99 5.76 -8.19
CA TYR A 100 5.72 4.87 -9.09
C TYR A 100 7.03 4.40 -8.47
N ARG A 101 7.75 5.28 -7.76
CA ARG A 101 8.98 4.92 -7.02
C ARG A 101 8.72 3.81 -6.01
N ILE A 102 7.67 3.94 -5.19
CA ILE A 102 7.28 2.90 -4.22
C ILE A 102 6.80 1.63 -4.94
N SER A 103 6.05 1.76 -6.03
CA SER A 103 5.65 0.61 -6.84
C SER A 103 6.87 -0.19 -7.33
N ASP A 104 7.88 0.49 -7.86
CA ASP A 104 9.10 -0.15 -8.38
C ASP A 104 9.92 -0.79 -7.26
N MET A 105 10.02 -0.13 -6.11
CA MET A 105 10.67 -0.68 -4.92
C MET A 105 9.99 -1.94 -4.39
N LEU A 106 8.66 -2.01 -4.41
CA LEU A 106 7.93 -3.21 -4.01
C LEU A 106 8.10 -4.34 -5.04
N GLN A 107 8.06 -4.02 -6.33
CA GLN A 107 8.23 -4.99 -7.42
C GLN A 107 9.66 -5.57 -7.50
N SER A 108 10.67 -4.85 -7.01
CA SER A 108 12.07 -5.31 -7.02
C SER A 108 12.42 -6.21 -5.83
N GLN A 109 11.56 -6.33 -4.81
CA GLN A 109 11.83 -7.21 -3.68
C GLN A 109 11.70 -8.69 -4.09
N SER A 110 12.75 -9.46 -3.85
CA SER A 110 12.86 -10.85 -4.32
C SER A 110 11.83 -11.81 -3.72
N ASP A 111 11.25 -11.47 -2.57
CA ASP A 111 10.26 -12.28 -1.87
C ASP A 111 8.81 -11.88 -2.20
N LEU A 112 8.60 -10.86 -3.03
CA LEU A 112 7.29 -10.44 -3.50
C LEU A 112 7.07 -10.87 -4.95
N THR A 113 5.88 -11.39 -5.25
CA THR A 113 5.49 -11.75 -6.62
C THR A 113 4.38 -10.86 -7.11
N LEU A 114 4.64 -10.07 -8.15
CA LEU A 114 3.62 -9.26 -8.80
C LEU A 114 2.70 -10.13 -9.66
N LEU A 115 1.39 -10.07 -9.39
CA LEU A 115 0.37 -10.76 -10.18
C LEU A 115 -0.29 -9.86 -11.22
N GLU A 116 -0.61 -8.61 -10.85
CA GLU A 116 -1.35 -7.68 -11.70
C GLU A 116 -1.08 -6.22 -11.32
N VAL A 117 -1.03 -5.34 -12.32
CA VAL A 117 -0.98 -3.89 -12.14
C VAL A 117 -2.19 -3.26 -12.81
N LYS A 118 -2.94 -2.44 -12.07
CA LYS A 118 -4.01 -1.59 -12.62
C LYS A 118 -3.70 -0.13 -12.34
N ASP A 119 -3.29 0.57 -13.38
CA ASP A 119 -2.93 1.98 -13.31
C ASP A 119 -4.13 2.89 -13.66
N TYR A 120 -4.87 3.29 -12.62
CA TYR A 120 -5.95 4.28 -12.75
C TYR A 120 -5.45 5.73 -12.64
N ILE A 121 -4.15 5.97 -12.45
CA ILE A 121 -3.59 7.32 -12.51
C ILE A 121 -3.46 7.71 -13.99
N ARG A 122 -2.88 6.82 -14.79
CA ARG A 122 -2.76 6.96 -16.24
C ARG A 122 -4.10 6.79 -16.96
N ASN A 123 -4.92 5.83 -16.52
CA ASN A 123 -6.24 5.57 -17.10
C ASN A 123 -7.35 5.72 -16.04
N PRO A 124 -7.74 6.95 -15.66
CA PRO A 124 -8.76 7.18 -14.65
C PRO A 124 -10.10 6.53 -14.99
N LYS A 125 -10.83 6.10 -13.96
CA LYS A 125 -12.21 5.62 -14.18
C LYS A 125 -13.12 6.79 -14.60
N PRO A 126 -14.28 6.50 -15.24
CA PRO A 126 -15.20 7.55 -15.69
C PRO A 126 -15.69 8.51 -14.59
N ASN A 127 -15.73 8.05 -13.33
CA ASN A 127 -16.12 8.84 -12.16
C ASN A 127 -15.00 9.77 -11.63
N GLY A 128 -13.80 9.74 -12.22
CA GLY A 128 -12.63 10.51 -11.77
C GLY A 128 -11.71 9.77 -10.80
N TYR A 129 -12.02 8.51 -10.46
CA TYR A 129 -11.19 7.73 -9.55
C TYR A 129 -9.79 7.46 -10.12
N ARG A 130 -8.76 7.75 -9.31
CA ARG A 130 -7.34 7.51 -9.58
C ARG A 130 -6.67 6.82 -8.40
N SER A 131 -5.79 5.87 -8.69
CA SER A 131 -4.94 5.11 -7.77
C SER A 131 -4.12 4.12 -8.60
N LEU A 132 -2.92 3.76 -8.13
CA LEU A 132 -2.19 2.61 -8.67
C LEU A 132 -2.52 1.38 -7.82
N HIS A 133 -3.02 0.31 -8.43
CA HIS A 133 -3.29 -0.95 -7.73
C HIS A 133 -2.31 -2.03 -8.15
N LEU A 134 -1.68 -2.66 -7.18
CA LEU A 134 -0.82 -3.81 -7.36
C LEU A 134 -1.46 -5.01 -6.65
N LEU A 135 -1.57 -6.14 -7.34
CA LEU A 135 -1.84 -7.43 -6.70
C LEU A 135 -0.50 -8.13 -6.50
N ILE A 136 -0.11 -8.33 -5.24
CA ILE A 136 1.18 -8.88 -4.87
C ILE A 136 0.96 -10.11 -3.99
N GLU A 137 1.69 -11.19 -4.26
CA GLU A 137 1.80 -12.32 -3.34
C GLU A 137 3.03 -12.18 -2.45
N ILE A 138 2.83 -12.46 -1.16
CA ILE A 138 3.88 -12.49 -0.13
C ILE A 138 3.83 -13.85 0.58
N PRO A 139 5.00 -14.47 0.86
CA PRO A 139 5.05 -15.73 1.59
C PRO A 139 4.73 -15.53 3.07
N VAL A 140 3.76 -16.28 3.56
CA VAL A 140 3.38 -16.35 4.97
C VAL A 140 3.78 -17.71 5.53
N TYR A 141 4.62 -17.69 6.56
CA TYR A 141 5.07 -18.89 7.25
C TYR A 141 4.17 -19.17 8.45
N MET A 142 3.35 -20.21 8.33
CA MET A 142 2.53 -20.76 9.40
C MET A 142 3.32 -21.84 10.16
N SER A 143 2.79 -22.30 11.29
CA SER A 143 3.44 -23.32 12.14
C SER A 143 3.73 -24.66 11.45
N ASP A 144 3.02 -24.96 10.36
CA ASP A 144 2.96 -26.26 9.69
C ASP A 144 3.22 -26.18 8.17
N ARG A 145 3.23 -24.98 7.59
CA ARG A 145 3.37 -24.77 6.13
C ARG A 145 3.70 -23.34 5.79
N GLN A 146 4.17 -23.13 4.57
CA GLN A 146 4.24 -21.83 3.94
C GLN A 146 3.07 -21.68 2.96
N GLU A 147 2.50 -20.48 2.88
CA GLU A 147 1.48 -20.15 1.88
C GLU A 147 1.80 -18.81 1.22
N GLN A 148 1.61 -18.75 -0.11
CA GLN A 148 1.54 -17.47 -0.81
C GLN A 148 0.17 -16.84 -0.59
N VAL A 149 0.18 -15.59 -0.15
CA VAL A 149 -1.03 -14.83 0.19
C VAL A 149 -1.08 -13.57 -0.64
N CYS A 150 -2.19 -13.37 -1.35
CA CYS A 150 -2.43 -12.19 -2.16
C CYS A 150 -2.83 -10.99 -1.30
N VAL A 151 -2.15 -9.87 -1.52
CA VAL A 151 -2.42 -8.56 -0.94
C VAL A 151 -2.70 -7.57 -2.08
N GLU A 152 -3.82 -6.85 -2.01
CA GLU A 152 -4.10 -5.72 -2.89
C GLU A 152 -3.47 -4.46 -2.29
N VAL A 153 -2.43 -3.93 -2.93
CA VAL A 153 -1.76 -2.69 -2.55
C VAL A 153 -2.28 -1.55 -3.39
N GLN A 154 -2.84 -0.53 -2.75
CA GLN A 154 -3.36 0.67 -3.39
C GLN A 154 -2.47 1.85 -3.02
N ILE A 155 -1.76 2.40 -4.00
CA ILE A 155 -0.86 3.53 -3.83
C ILE A 155 -1.52 4.78 -4.40
N ARG A 156 -1.49 5.89 -3.63
CA ARG A 156 -2.25 7.12 -3.90
C ARG A 156 -1.50 8.35 -3.38
N THR A 157 -1.81 9.53 -3.91
CA THR A 157 -1.49 10.79 -3.24
C THR A 157 -2.47 11.08 -2.11
N ILE A 158 -2.16 12.07 -1.27
CA ILE A 158 -3.07 12.60 -0.25
C ILE A 158 -4.40 13.05 -0.88
N ALA A 159 -4.36 13.78 -2.00
CA ALA A 159 -5.55 14.30 -2.66
C ALA A 159 -6.42 13.17 -3.25
N MET A 160 -5.79 12.16 -3.86
CA MET A 160 -6.48 10.95 -4.34
C MET A 160 -7.15 10.18 -3.20
N ASP A 161 -6.46 9.98 -2.06
CA ASP A 161 -7.04 9.28 -0.91
C ASP A 161 -8.22 10.03 -0.29
N PHE A 162 -8.09 11.36 -0.16
CA PHE A 162 -9.15 12.21 0.33
C PHE A 162 -10.41 12.11 -0.55
N TRP A 163 -10.25 12.32 -1.85
CA TRP A 163 -11.37 12.26 -2.80
C TRP A 163 -12.05 10.88 -2.79
N ALA A 164 -11.26 9.80 -2.91
CA ALA A 164 -11.80 8.44 -2.97
C ALA A 164 -12.48 8.02 -1.67
N SER A 165 -12.00 8.51 -0.52
CA SER A 165 -12.63 8.24 0.78
C SER A 165 -13.98 8.95 0.92
N LEU A 166 -14.12 10.16 0.38
CA LEU A 166 -15.40 10.89 0.36
C LEU A 166 -16.39 10.27 -0.63
N GLU A 167 -15.95 9.96 -1.84
CA GLU A 167 -16.76 9.30 -2.86
C GLU A 167 -17.36 8.00 -2.30
N HIS A 168 -16.52 7.14 -1.72
CA HIS A 168 -16.98 5.88 -1.16
C HIS A 168 -18.00 6.06 -0.02
N LYS A 169 -17.82 7.06 0.85
CA LYS A 169 -18.78 7.37 1.94
C LYS A 169 -20.14 7.82 1.39
N ILE A 170 -20.14 8.65 0.35
CA ILE A 170 -21.36 9.12 -0.31
C ILE A 170 -22.07 7.93 -0.96
N PHE A 171 -21.37 7.15 -1.79
CA PHE A 171 -21.98 6.00 -2.46
C PHE A 171 -22.53 4.94 -1.49
N TYR A 172 -21.81 4.68 -0.39
CA TYR A 172 -22.27 3.72 0.62
C TYR A 172 -23.52 4.20 1.36
N LYS A 173 -23.60 5.49 1.72
CA LYS A 173 -24.75 6.04 2.47
C LYS A 173 -26.02 6.15 1.62
N TYR A 174 -25.87 6.44 0.33
CA TYR A 174 -26.99 6.71 -0.58
C TYR A 174 -27.39 5.51 -1.46
N ASN A 175 -26.84 4.32 -1.19
CA ASN A 175 -27.23 3.03 -1.78
C ASN A 175 -27.42 3.07 -3.32
N GLN A 176 -26.47 3.70 -4.02
CA GLN A 176 -26.43 3.86 -5.50
C GLN A 176 -27.50 4.77 -6.12
N ALA A 177 -28.35 5.44 -5.35
CA ALA A 177 -29.32 6.42 -5.86
C ALA A 177 -28.73 7.85 -5.91
N VAL A 178 -27.44 7.99 -6.26
CA VAL A 178 -26.76 9.28 -6.28
C VAL A 178 -27.19 10.06 -7.53
N PRO A 179 -27.76 11.27 -7.40
CA PRO A 179 -28.14 12.10 -8.55
C PRO A 179 -26.97 12.38 -9.49
N THR A 180 -27.22 12.35 -10.80
CA THR A 180 -26.20 12.59 -11.84
C THR A 180 -25.43 13.90 -11.63
N ARG A 181 -26.10 14.95 -11.16
CA ARG A 181 -25.47 16.22 -10.81
C ARG A 181 -24.34 16.04 -9.78
N LEU A 182 -24.57 15.27 -8.71
CA LEU A 182 -23.55 15.03 -7.69
C LEU A 182 -22.39 14.18 -8.23
N LEU A 183 -22.67 13.24 -9.13
CA LEU A 183 -21.61 12.47 -9.79
C LEU A 183 -20.69 13.37 -10.62
N GLN A 184 -21.28 14.35 -11.31
CA GLN A 184 -20.53 15.33 -12.09
C GLN A 184 -19.73 16.28 -11.18
N GLU A 185 -20.30 16.76 -10.08
CA GLU A 185 -19.59 17.56 -9.08
C GLU A 185 -18.44 16.79 -8.44
N LEU A 186 -18.63 15.50 -8.11
CA LEU A 186 -17.56 14.64 -7.61
C LEU A 186 -16.44 14.48 -8.64
N LYS A 187 -16.78 14.26 -9.91
CA LYS A 187 -15.77 14.16 -10.97
C LYS A 187 -14.97 15.46 -11.10
N THR A 188 -15.64 16.61 -11.12
CA THR A 188 -14.97 17.93 -11.15
C THR A 188 -14.04 18.10 -9.95
N ALA A 189 -14.45 17.66 -8.76
CA ALA A 189 -13.58 17.69 -7.58
C ALA A 189 -12.36 16.77 -7.73
N ALA A 190 -12.49 15.62 -8.40
CA ALA A 190 -11.38 14.72 -8.70
C ALA A 190 -10.36 15.37 -9.66
N ASP A 191 -10.88 16.07 -10.68
CA ASP A 191 -10.07 16.77 -11.67
C ASP A 191 -9.30 17.95 -11.01
N SER A 192 -9.95 18.70 -10.12
CA SER A 192 -9.31 19.74 -9.32
C SER A 192 -8.24 19.19 -8.37
N ALA A 193 -8.51 18.07 -7.71
CA ALA A 193 -7.53 17.38 -6.86
C ALA A 193 -6.30 16.95 -7.67
N THR A 194 -6.51 16.44 -8.89
CA THR A 194 -5.41 16.07 -9.80
C THR A 194 -4.60 17.30 -10.22
N ALA A 195 -5.24 18.42 -10.54
CA ALA A 195 -4.54 19.65 -10.90
C ALA A 195 -3.67 20.18 -9.74
N LEU A 196 -4.17 20.05 -8.50
CA LEU A 196 -3.40 20.40 -7.31
C LEU A 196 -2.18 19.48 -7.14
N ASP A 197 -2.34 18.16 -7.27
CA ASP A 197 -1.22 17.21 -7.17
C ASP A 197 -0.12 17.55 -8.19
N LEU A 198 -0.49 17.79 -9.46
CA LEU A 198 0.45 18.15 -10.52
C LEU A 198 1.17 19.48 -10.25
N GLN A 199 0.45 20.46 -9.72
CA GLN A 199 1.05 21.75 -9.36
C GLN A 199 2.06 21.59 -8.22
N MET A 200 1.70 20.84 -7.18
CA MET A 200 2.58 20.62 -6.03
C MET A 200 3.82 19.81 -6.40
N GLU A 201 3.67 18.81 -7.26
CA GLU A 201 4.80 18.04 -7.79
C GLU A 201 5.76 18.91 -8.62
N ARG A 202 5.24 19.80 -9.47
CA ARG A 202 6.07 20.75 -10.22
C ARG A 202 6.84 21.68 -9.28
N LEU A 203 6.17 22.25 -8.28
CA LEU A 203 6.80 23.14 -7.30
C LEU A 203 7.88 22.43 -6.50
N HIS A 204 7.66 21.17 -6.09
CA HIS A 204 8.69 20.39 -5.42
C HIS A 204 9.91 20.21 -6.33
N LYS A 205 9.71 19.85 -7.60
CA LYS A 205 10.82 19.67 -8.54
C LYS A 205 11.66 20.94 -8.69
N GLU A 206 11.00 22.08 -8.87
CA GLU A 206 11.65 23.40 -8.97
C GLU A 206 12.46 23.74 -7.69
N ILE A 207 11.92 23.45 -6.49
CA ILE A 207 12.62 23.70 -5.23
C ILE A 207 13.84 22.78 -5.06
N THR A 208 13.73 21.51 -5.46
CA THR A 208 14.85 20.56 -5.39
C THR A 208 15.99 20.98 -6.31
N GLU A 209 15.69 21.38 -7.55
CA GLU A 209 16.68 21.90 -8.51
C GLU A 209 17.42 23.12 -7.95
N ILE A 210 16.69 24.07 -7.34
CA ILE A 210 17.29 25.26 -6.71
C ILE A 210 18.20 24.90 -5.52
N LYS A 211 17.85 23.88 -4.73
CA LYS A 211 18.69 23.42 -3.61
C LYS A 211 19.96 22.74 -4.09
N GLU A 212 19.88 21.87 -5.10
CA GLU A 212 21.05 21.18 -5.67
C GLU A 212 22.07 22.19 -6.21
N ASP A 213 21.61 23.27 -6.84
CA ASP A 213 22.47 24.37 -7.30
C ASP A 213 23.14 25.16 -6.14
N GLN A 214 22.58 25.11 -4.93
CA GLN A 214 23.08 25.83 -3.74
C GLN A 214 23.96 24.96 -2.82
N VAL A 215 23.82 23.63 -2.84
CA VAL A 215 24.52 22.70 -1.93
C VAL A 215 25.96 22.40 -2.35
N HIS A 216 26.42 22.90 -3.51
CA HIS A 216 27.81 22.79 -3.96
C HIS A 216 28.87 23.48 -3.06
N ASP A 217 28.48 24.12 -1.94
CA ASP A 217 29.34 24.96 -1.10
C ASP A 217 29.43 24.60 0.40
N THR A 218 28.98 23.42 0.87
CA THR A 218 29.12 23.07 2.31
C THR A 218 29.44 21.61 2.60
N GLU A 219 30.71 21.31 2.86
CA GLU A 219 31.15 20.05 3.49
C GLU A 219 30.87 20.10 5.00
N GLY A 220 29.89 19.31 5.45
CA GLY A 220 29.57 19.09 6.87
C GLY A 220 30.05 17.72 7.36
N ASP A 221 30.39 17.66 8.66
CA ASP A 221 31.06 16.58 9.40
C ASP A 221 30.59 15.14 9.06
N MET A 222 31.37 14.43 8.23
CA MET A 222 31.02 13.14 7.59
C MET A 222 31.25 11.88 8.44
N ASN A 223 31.71 12.00 9.70
CA ASN A 223 32.29 10.85 10.43
C ASN A 223 31.30 10.06 11.31
N GLN A 224 29.99 10.32 11.22
CA GLN A 224 28.99 9.70 12.12
C GLN A 224 27.76 9.24 11.36
N ILE A 225 27.30 8.02 11.67
CA ILE A 225 26.02 7.50 11.18
C ILE A 225 25.02 7.38 12.33
N ARG A 226 23.75 7.64 12.05
CA ARG A 226 22.65 7.43 12.98
C ARG A 226 21.73 6.35 12.44
N VAL A 227 21.42 5.36 13.27
CA VAL A 227 20.44 4.32 12.98
C VAL A 227 19.51 4.23 14.17
N SER A 228 18.23 4.54 13.96
CA SER A 228 17.23 4.66 15.03
C SER A 228 17.70 5.65 16.13
N ASN A 229 17.63 5.28 17.41
CA ASN A 229 18.11 6.09 18.55
C ASN A 229 19.60 5.89 18.87
N GLN A 230 20.37 5.26 17.99
CA GLN A 230 21.78 4.95 18.22
C GLN A 230 22.67 5.74 17.26
N GLN A 231 23.75 6.31 17.81
CA GLN A 231 24.75 7.06 17.06
C GLN A 231 26.04 6.28 17.05
N PHE A 232 26.56 5.99 15.86
CA PHE A 232 27.79 5.25 15.66
C PHE A 232 28.84 6.15 15.03
N GLN A 233 30.05 6.14 15.59
CA GLN A 233 31.23 6.70 14.92
C GLN A 233 31.63 5.75 13.80
N LEU A 234 31.93 6.29 12.62
CA LEU A 234 32.47 5.47 11.53
C LEU A 234 33.92 5.08 11.88
N PRO A 235 34.23 3.77 12.00
CA PRO A 235 35.61 3.34 12.18
C PRO A 235 36.47 3.81 10.99
N GLU A 236 37.69 4.25 11.26
CA GLU A 236 38.61 4.74 10.21
C GLU A 236 38.82 3.73 9.07
N ALA A 237 38.75 2.43 9.37
CA ALA A 237 38.84 1.37 8.36
C ALA A 237 37.73 1.46 7.29
N LEU A 238 36.52 1.93 7.65
CA LEU A 238 35.43 2.16 6.71
C LEU A 238 35.62 3.46 5.93
N LEU A 239 36.18 4.50 6.56
CA LEU A 239 36.51 5.77 5.87
C LEU A 239 37.54 5.54 4.74
N ARG A 240 38.47 4.59 4.92
CA ARG A 240 39.44 4.21 3.89
C ARG A 240 38.82 3.57 2.64
N LEU A 241 37.58 3.06 2.71
CA LEU A 241 36.86 2.56 1.53
C LEU A 241 36.48 3.71 0.57
N MET A 242 36.38 4.95 1.05
CA MET A 242 36.12 6.13 0.21
C MET A 242 37.39 6.67 -0.48
N GLY A 243 38.58 6.33 0.02
CA GLY A 243 39.88 6.76 -0.52
C GLY A 243 40.57 5.76 -1.44
N GLY A 244 39.82 4.80 -2.01
CA GLY A 244 40.35 3.66 -2.76
C GLY A 244 40.35 3.84 -4.28
N SER A 245 41.21 4.71 -4.80
CA SER A 245 41.93 4.62 -6.10
C SER A 245 43.17 5.50 -6.03
#